data_AF-A0A1A3BI72-F1
#
_entry.id   AF-A0A1A3BI72-F1
#
_cell.length_a   1.000
_cell.length_b   1.000
_cell.length_c   1.000
_cell.angle_alpha   90.00
_cell.angle_beta   90.00
_cell.angle_gamma   90.00
#
_symmetry.space_group_name_H-M   'P 1'
#
loop_
_entity.id
_entity.type
_entity.pdbx_description
1 polymer ?
#
loop_
_entity_poly.entity_id
_entity_poly.type
_entity_poly.pdbx_seq_one_letter_code
_entity_poly.pdbx_strand_id
1 'polypeptide(L)'
;MVSATEGADGIALGSLLSKTGYTTFDEGFVNTASTKSAITYIDGDAGILRYRGYPIEQLAEKSNFIEVSYLLIYGELPTKDQLAEFTTKIQRHTLLHEDLKRFFDGFPANAHPMPVLSSAVNALSTYYEDSLDPFDDNQVELSTIRLLAKLPTIAAYAYKKSAGQPFLYPDNSLTLVENFLRMTFGFPAEPYEVDPEIVRALDMLFILHADHEQNCSTSTVRLVGSSQANLFTSISGGINALWGPLHGGANQAVLEMLEKIRQADFDVHEFIKKVKNREDGVKLMGFGHRVYKNYDPRARIVKEQADKILGKLGGDDEMLDIARTLEEAALTDDFFIERKLYPNVDFYTGVIYRAMGFPTRMFTVLFALGRLPGWIAHWREMHDEGSGKIGRPRQVYTGYTERDYVGPDSR
;
A
#
# COMPACT_ATOMS: atom_id res chain seq x y z
N MET A 1 -30.89 2.49 -10.97
CA MET A 1 -30.13 3.07 -9.84
C MET A 1 -29.58 1.91 -9.02
N VAL A 2 -28.35 2.02 -8.54
CA VAL A 2 -27.74 1.12 -7.58
C VAL A 2 -27.56 1.94 -6.31
N SER A 3 -28.40 1.71 -5.31
CA SER A 3 -28.36 2.53 -4.09
C SER A 3 -27.16 2.17 -3.21
N ALA A 4 -26.47 3.20 -2.72
CA ALA A 4 -25.40 3.05 -1.76
C ALA A 4 -25.94 3.12 -0.33
N THR A 5 -25.31 2.41 0.61
CA THR A 5 -25.61 2.56 2.05
C THR A 5 -25.13 3.93 2.54
N GLU A 6 -23.97 4.38 2.05
CA GLU A 6 -23.35 5.67 2.33
C GLU A 6 -22.57 6.13 1.07
N GLY A 7 -22.47 7.44 0.86
CA GLY A 7 -21.85 8.01 -0.35
C GLY A 7 -22.83 8.17 -1.51
N ALA A 8 -22.31 8.17 -2.75
CA ALA A 8 -23.10 8.45 -3.95
C ALA A 8 -23.77 7.19 -4.52
N ASP A 9 -25.03 7.32 -4.95
CA ASP A 9 -25.74 6.29 -5.71
C ASP A 9 -25.11 6.07 -7.10
N GLY A 10 -25.11 4.82 -7.55
CA GLY A 10 -24.61 4.42 -8.87
C GLY A 10 -25.69 4.39 -9.96
N ILE A 11 -25.29 4.69 -11.19
CA ILE A 11 -26.13 4.50 -12.38
C ILE A 11 -25.73 3.20 -13.08
N ALA A 12 -26.59 2.18 -13.00
CA ALA A 12 -26.38 0.93 -13.72
C ALA A 12 -26.54 1.14 -15.24
N LEU A 13 -25.48 0.88 -16.02
CA LEU A 13 -25.50 1.01 -17.48
C LEU A 13 -26.23 -0.15 -18.19
N GLY A 14 -26.33 -1.32 -17.56
CA GLY A 14 -27.03 -2.48 -18.12
C GLY A 14 -26.54 -2.86 -19.52
N SER A 15 -27.47 -2.94 -20.47
CA SER A 15 -27.21 -3.29 -21.89
C SER A 15 -26.98 -2.08 -22.79
N LEU A 16 -26.41 -0.98 -22.27
CA LEU A 16 -26.18 0.28 -23.01
C LEU A 16 -25.58 0.05 -24.40
N LEU A 17 -24.46 -0.65 -24.48
CA LEU A 17 -23.76 -0.88 -25.74
C LEU A 17 -24.59 -1.67 -26.75
N SER A 18 -25.19 -2.79 -26.35
CA SER A 18 -25.95 -3.64 -27.27
C SER A 18 -27.26 -3.00 -27.73
N LYS A 19 -27.83 -2.08 -26.94
CA LYS A 19 -29.07 -1.37 -27.29
C LYS A 19 -28.85 -0.07 -28.06
N THR A 20 -27.73 0.61 -27.86
CA THR A 20 -27.52 1.96 -28.40
C THR A 20 -26.33 2.08 -29.35
N GLY A 21 -25.41 1.12 -29.34
CA GLY A 21 -24.14 1.21 -30.05
C GLY A 21 -23.10 2.10 -29.38
N TYR A 22 -23.44 2.82 -28.31
CA TYR A 22 -22.53 3.72 -27.60
C TYR A 22 -21.82 3.03 -26.42
N THR A 23 -20.57 3.44 -26.17
CA THR A 23 -19.81 3.14 -24.95
C THR A 23 -19.58 4.44 -24.17
N THR A 24 -19.36 4.34 -22.87
CA THR A 24 -18.86 5.47 -22.07
C THR A 24 -17.36 5.65 -22.31
N PHE A 25 -16.89 6.89 -22.15
CA PHE A 25 -15.48 7.26 -22.15
C PHE A 25 -15.20 8.05 -20.87
N ASP A 26 -14.50 7.42 -19.93
CA ASP A 26 -14.19 7.97 -18.61
C ASP A 26 -12.73 7.68 -18.29
N GLU A 27 -11.85 8.61 -18.67
CA GLU A 27 -10.41 8.45 -18.53
C GLU A 27 -10.03 8.34 -17.04
N GLY A 28 -9.32 7.27 -16.69
CA GLY A 28 -8.89 7.02 -15.32
C GLY A 28 -10.03 6.68 -14.33
N PHE A 29 -11.22 6.31 -14.83
CA PHE A 29 -12.37 5.88 -14.03
C PHE A 29 -12.83 6.92 -13.00
N VAL A 30 -12.73 8.21 -13.31
CA VAL A 30 -13.07 9.31 -12.38
C VAL A 30 -14.53 9.28 -11.97
N ASN A 31 -15.42 8.86 -12.86
CA ASN A 31 -16.87 8.86 -12.65
C ASN A 31 -17.47 7.44 -12.59
N THR A 32 -16.63 6.41 -12.59
CA THR A 32 -17.06 5.02 -12.72
C THR A 32 -16.83 4.24 -11.43
N ALA A 33 -17.91 3.91 -10.73
CA ALA A 33 -17.89 2.87 -9.70
C ALA A 33 -17.82 1.49 -10.38
N SER A 34 -16.67 0.83 -10.29
CA SER A 34 -16.41 -0.45 -10.96
C SER A 34 -16.98 -1.67 -10.23
N THR A 35 -17.29 -1.52 -8.93
CA THR A 35 -17.72 -2.62 -8.07
C THR A 35 -18.64 -2.11 -6.96
N LYS A 36 -19.38 -3.04 -6.35
CA LYS A 36 -19.91 -2.84 -4.98
C LYS A 36 -18.82 -3.29 -4.00
N SER A 37 -18.84 -2.74 -2.80
CA SER A 37 -17.91 -3.12 -1.74
C SER A 37 -18.49 -2.78 -0.38
N ALA A 38 -18.21 -3.61 0.61
CA ALA A 38 -18.53 -3.39 2.01
C ALA A 38 -17.26 -3.37 2.90
N ILE A 39 -16.07 -3.24 2.30
CA ILE A 39 -14.78 -3.30 3.02
C ILE A 39 -14.44 -1.95 3.66
N THR A 40 -14.26 -0.93 2.84
CA THR A 40 -13.83 0.41 3.28
C THR A 40 -14.74 1.46 2.70
N TYR A 41 -15.06 2.46 3.52
CA TYR A 41 -15.77 3.65 3.08
C TYR A 41 -14.89 4.89 3.28
N ILE A 42 -14.91 5.78 2.30
CA ILE A 42 -14.21 7.07 2.36
C ILE A 42 -15.17 8.20 1.99
N ASP A 43 -15.22 9.22 2.83
CA ASP A 43 -15.75 10.53 2.45
C ASP A 43 -14.61 11.54 2.44
N GLY A 44 -14.19 11.91 1.22
CA GLY A 44 -13.09 12.83 1.02
C GLY A 44 -13.36 14.26 1.46
N ASP A 45 -14.62 14.70 1.40
CA ASP A 45 -15.00 16.05 1.80
C ASP A 45 -15.12 16.15 3.33
N ALA A 46 -15.66 15.12 3.97
CA ALA A 46 -15.77 15.07 5.43
C ALA A 46 -14.50 14.55 6.15
N GLY A 47 -13.50 14.04 5.41
CA GLY A 47 -12.29 13.46 6.01
C GLY A 47 -12.56 12.16 6.76
N ILE A 48 -13.49 11.32 6.25
CA ILE A 48 -13.89 10.06 6.90
C ILE A 48 -13.15 8.91 6.23
N LEU A 49 -12.56 8.03 7.05
CA LEU A 49 -12.08 6.71 6.64
C LEU A 49 -12.61 5.67 7.62
N ARG A 50 -13.31 4.66 7.11
CA ARG A 50 -13.84 3.55 7.92
C ARG A 50 -13.49 2.21 7.32
N TYR A 51 -12.95 1.31 8.14
CA TYR A 51 -12.83 -0.10 7.78
C TYR A 51 -13.99 -0.85 8.42
N ARG A 52 -14.83 -1.50 7.60
CA ARG A 52 -16.05 -2.21 8.04
C ARG A 52 -16.94 -1.37 8.97
N GLY A 53 -17.02 -0.07 8.70
CA GLY A 53 -17.79 0.90 9.50
C GLY A 53 -17.07 1.46 10.73
N TYR A 54 -15.93 0.91 11.15
CA TYR A 54 -15.14 1.42 12.26
C TYR A 54 -14.24 2.59 11.82
N PRO A 55 -14.28 3.76 12.49
CA PRO A 55 -13.39 4.88 12.18
C PRO A 55 -11.92 4.52 12.36
N ILE A 56 -11.08 4.97 11.42
CA ILE A 56 -9.65 4.64 11.41
C ILE A 56 -8.92 5.07 12.69
N GLU A 57 -9.34 6.18 13.31
CA GLU A 57 -8.78 6.70 14.55
C GLU A 57 -8.95 5.70 15.69
N GLN A 58 -10.11 5.04 15.76
CA GLN A 58 -10.39 4.07 16.81
C GLN A 58 -9.58 2.80 16.62
N LEU A 59 -9.45 2.33 15.37
CA LEU A 59 -8.66 1.15 15.06
C LEU A 59 -7.16 1.39 15.32
N ALA A 60 -6.64 2.55 14.90
CA ALA A 60 -5.24 2.91 15.13
C ALA A 60 -4.88 3.06 16.62
N GLU A 61 -5.83 3.50 17.45
CA GLU A 61 -5.61 3.68 18.90
C GLU A 61 -5.81 2.37 19.70
N LYS A 62 -6.81 1.56 19.33
CA LYS A 62 -7.31 0.47 20.19
C LYS A 62 -7.07 -0.94 19.67
N SER A 63 -6.69 -1.08 18.40
CA SER A 63 -6.50 -2.38 17.75
C SER A 63 -5.01 -2.66 17.49
N ASN A 64 -4.74 -3.78 16.83
CA ASN A 64 -3.42 -4.13 16.31
C ASN A 64 -3.54 -4.61 14.86
N PHE A 65 -2.43 -4.66 14.13
CA PHE A 65 -2.45 -4.98 12.70
C PHE A 65 -3.07 -6.35 12.38
N ILE A 66 -2.90 -7.37 13.24
CA ILE A 66 -3.48 -8.71 13.02
C ILE A 66 -5.00 -8.68 13.19
N GLU A 67 -5.51 -7.99 14.21
CA GLU A 67 -6.95 -7.82 14.44
C GLU A 67 -7.61 -7.03 13.31
N VAL A 68 -6.99 -5.94 12.84
CA VAL A 68 -7.48 -5.18 11.68
C VAL A 68 -7.41 -6.00 10.39
N SER A 69 -6.38 -6.83 10.21
CA SER A 69 -6.31 -7.76 9.07
C SER A 69 -7.48 -8.74 9.08
N TYR A 70 -7.81 -9.30 10.25
CA TYR A 70 -8.99 -10.16 10.41
C TYR A 70 -10.27 -9.39 10.07
N LEU A 71 -10.47 -8.20 10.65
CA LEU A 71 -11.64 -7.35 10.39
C LEU A 71 -11.85 -7.09 8.89
N LEU A 72 -10.79 -6.69 8.19
CA LEU A 72 -10.87 -6.39 6.76
C LEU A 72 -11.24 -7.64 5.96
N ILE A 73 -10.61 -8.78 6.24
CA ILE A 73 -10.78 -10.00 5.46
C ILE A 73 -12.14 -10.67 5.73
N TYR A 74 -12.57 -10.74 6.99
CA TYR A 74 -13.74 -11.53 7.40
C TYR A 74 -14.98 -10.68 7.74
N GLY A 75 -14.86 -9.35 7.77
CA GLY A 75 -15.99 -8.43 7.90
C GLY A 75 -16.33 -7.98 9.32
N GLU A 76 -15.95 -8.76 10.33
CA GLU A 76 -16.26 -8.52 11.74
C GLU A 76 -14.99 -8.56 12.61
N LEU A 77 -15.01 -7.88 13.75
CA LEU A 77 -13.92 -8.01 14.73
C LEU A 77 -13.89 -9.43 15.31
N PRO A 78 -12.70 -10.05 15.45
CA PRO A 78 -12.60 -11.40 16.00
C PRO A 78 -12.93 -11.42 17.50
N THR A 79 -13.52 -12.52 17.95
CA THR A 79 -13.47 -12.87 19.37
C THR A 79 -12.03 -13.17 19.80
N LYS A 80 -11.75 -13.19 21.11
CA LYS A 80 -10.42 -13.49 21.66
C LYS A 80 -9.86 -14.82 21.13
N ASP A 81 -10.70 -15.85 21.05
CA ASP A 81 -10.27 -17.19 20.59
C ASP A 81 -10.01 -17.20 19.09
N GLN A 82 -10.84 -16.52 18.29
CA GLN A 82 -10.61 -16.35 16.84
C GLN A 82 -9.31 -15.59 16.57
N LEU A 83 -9.04 -14.51 17.32
CA LEU A 83 -7.82 -13.74 17.17
C LEU A 83 -6.58 -14.58 17.53
N ALA A 84 -6.65 -15.36 18.62
CA ALA A 84 -5.56 -16.23 19.04
C ALA A 84 -5.29 -17.35 18.01
N GLU A 85 -6.34 -17.97 17.46
CA GLU A 85 -6.23 -18.98 16.42
C GLU A 85 -5.62 -18.40 15.14
N PHE A 86 -6.14 -17.25 14.67
CA PHE A 86 -5.66 -16.56 13.48
C PHE A 86 -4.18 -16.15 13.62
N THR A 87 -3.82 -15.57 14.76
CA THR A 87 -2.43 -15.22 15.09
C THR A 87 -1.52 -16.45 15.05
N THR A 88 -1.96 -17.56 15.67
CA THR A 88 -1.19 -18.81 15.69
C THR A 88 -1.00 -19.36 14.28
N LYS A 89 -2.05 -19.36 13.45
CA LYS A 89 -1.96 -19.79 12.05
C LYS A 89 -0.91 -18.97 11.29
N ILE A 90 -0.93 -17.64 11.41
CA ILE A 90 0.05 -16.76 10.77
C ILE A 90 1.46 -17.07 11.26
N GLN A 91 1.69 -17.10 12.58
CA GLN A 91 3.01 -17.37 13.17
C GLN A 91 3.60 -18.69 12.65
N ARG A 92 2.79 -19.74 12.56
CA ARG A 92 3.22 -21.07 12.10
C ARG A 92 3.50 -21.18 10.60
N HIS A 93 3.23 -20.13 9.81
CA HIS A 93 3.45 -20.10 8.36
C HIS A 93 4.52 -19.09 7.91
N THR A 94 5.25 -18.46 8.84
CA THR A 94 6.22 -17.39 8.54
C THR A 94 7.47 -17.84 7.77
N LEU A 95 7.86 -19.11 7.87
CA LEU A 95 9.00 -19.67 7.16
C LEU A 95 8.78 -19.73 5.64
N LEU A 96 9.80 -19.37 4.86
CA LEU A 96 9.82 -19.64 3.42
C LEU A 96 10.36 -21.04 3.16
N HIS A 97 9.95 -21.64 2.05
CA HIS A 97 10.60 -22.84 1.53
C HIS A 97 12.09 -22.52 1.28
N GLU A 98 13.01 -23.42 1.64
CA GLU A 98 14.45 -23.13 1.57
C GLU A 98 14.93 -22.86 0.13
N ASP A 99 14.34 -23.50 -0.87
CA ASP A 99 14.64 -23.18 -2.27
C ASP A 99 14.10 -21.80 -2.70
N LEU A 100 12.97 -21.34 -2.12
CA LEU A 100 12.51 -19.97 -2.32
C LEU A 100 13.42 -18.97 -1.60
N LYS A 101 14.05 -19.33 -0.48
CA LYS A 101 15.07 -18.49 0.15
C LYS A 101 16.29 -18.30 -0.78
N ARG A 102 16.68 -19.34 -1.52
CA ARG A 102 17.76 -19.27 -2.53
C ARG A 102 17.39 -18.43 -3.76
N PHE A 103 16.10 -18.25 -4.05
CA PHE A 103 15.63 -17.36 -5.12
C PHE A 103 16.21 -15.93 -4.98
N PHE A 104 16.45 -15.48 -3.74
CA PHE A 104 17.04 -14.16 -3.49
C PHE A 104 18.49 -14.04 -3.96
N ASP A 105 19.20 -15.14 -4.18
CA ASP A 105 20.57 -15.12 -4.69
C ASP A 105 20.65 -14.73 -6.16
N GLY A 106 19.56 -14.91 -6.92
CA GLY A 106 19.44 -14.51 -8.31
C GLY A 106 19.33 -13.00 -8.53
N PHE A 107 19.04 -12.21 -7.49
CA PHE A 107 18.93 -10.76 -7.62
C PHE A 107 20.30 -10.05 -7.44
N PRO A 108 20.55 -8.97 -8.22
CA PRO A 108 21.69 -8.09 -7.98
C PRO A 108 21.71 -7.55 -6.55
N ALA A 109 22.90 -7.36 -5.99
CA ALA A 109 23.07 -6.85 -4.62
C ALA A 109 22.44 -5.47 -4.40
N ASN A 110 22.31 -4.65 -5.45
CA ASN A 110 21.70 -3.32 -5.39
C ASN A 110 20.25 -3.28 -5.91
N ALA A 111 19.62 -4.44 -6.14
CA ALA A 111 18.24 -4.53 -6.64
C ALA A 111 17.27 -3.74 -5.75
N HIS A 112 16.27 -3.11 -6.37
CA HIS A 112 15.26 -2.39 -5.63
C HIS A 112 14.37 -3.38 -4.86
N PRO A 113 14.08 -3.15 -3.56
CA PRO A 113 13.28 -4.09 -2.77
C PRO A 113 11.89 -4.38 -3.35
N MET A 114 11.23 -3.38 -3.97
CA MET A 114 9.89 -3.55 -4.59
C MET A 114 9.80 -4.64 -5.68
N PRO A 115 10.61 -4.65 -6.76
CA PRO A 115 10.56 -5.72 -7.74
C PRO A 115 11.00 -7.07 -7.16
N VAL A 116 11.90 -7.10 -6.17
CA VAL A 116 12.26 -8.33 -5.43
C VAL A 116 11.04 -8.88 -4.68
N LEU A 117 10.32 -8.02 -3.95
CA LEU A 117 9.10 -8.35 -3.22
C LEU A 117 8.02 -8.91 -4.18
N SER A 118 7.72 -8.19 -5.27
CA SER A 118 6.74 -8.61 -6.27
C SER A 118 7.09 -9.97 -6.91
N SER A 119 8.37 -10.16 -7.26
CA SER A 119 8.86 -11.40 -7.88
C SER A 119 8.78 -12.59 -6.92
N ALA A 120 9.21 -12.41 -5.67
CA ALA A 120 9.15 -13.45 -4.66
C ALA A 120 7.70 -13.83 -4.30
N VAL A 121 6.80 -12.85 -4.23
CA VAL A 121 5.36 -13.11 -4.04
C VAL A 121 4.78 -13.89 -5.20
N ASN A 122 5.11 -13.54 -6.45
CA ASN A 122 4.65 -14.32 -7.61
C ASN A 122 5.19 -15.75 -7.57
N ALA A 123 6.46 -15.90 -7.21
CA ALA A 123 7.12 -17.20 -7.08
C ALA A 123 6.47 -18.09 -6.01
N LEU A 124 5.79 -17.55 -4.98
CA LEU A 124 5.02 -18.36 -4.03
C LEU A 124 4.06 -19.33 -4.75
N SER A 125 3.48 -18.92 -5.88
CA SER A 125 2.58 -19.78 -6.65
C SER A 125 3.24 -21.06 -7.16
N THR A 126 4.56 -21.09 -7.36
CA THR A 126 5.28 -22.29 -7.82
C THR A 126 5.72 -23.21 -6.67
N TYR A 127 5.63 -22.76 -5.42
CA TYR A 127 6.00 -23.55 -4.23
C TYR A 127 4.78 -23.99 -3.42
N TYR A 128 3.63 -23.36 -3.64
CA TYR A 128 2.40 -23.55 -2.88
C TYR A 128 1.22 -23.89 -3.81
N GLU A 129 1.48 -24.82 -4.74
CA GLU A 129 0.53 -25.31 -5.75
C GLU A 129 -0.71 -25.99 -5.15
N ASP A 130 -0.63 -26.40 -3.89
CA ASP A 130 -1.71 -26.96 -3.07
C ASP A 130 -2.77 -25.92 -2.65
N SER A 131 -2.63 -24.65 -3.04
CA SER A 131 -3.49 -23.54 -2.58
C SER A 131 -3.80 -22.49 -3.65
N LEU A 132 -3.85 -22.89 -4.93
CA LEU A 132 -3.99 -21.96 -6.05
C LEU A 132 -5.39 -21.84 -6.63
N ASP A 133 -6.31 -22.76 -6.32
CA ASP A 133 -7.67 -22.72 -6.87
C ASP A 133 -8.46 -21.57 -6.23
N PRO A 134 -8.86 -20.53 -7.00
CA PRO A 134 -9.62 -19.41 -6.44
C PRO A 134 -11.06 -19.77 -6.08
N PHE A 135 -11.53 -20.97 -6.41
CA PHE A 135 -12.88 -21.46 -6.13
C PHE A 135 -12.93 -22.47 -4.96
N ASP A 136 -11.79 -22.81 -4.37
CA ASP A 136 -11.72 -23.64 -3.16
C ASP A 136 -11.44 -22.75 -1.94
N ASP A 137 -12.47 -22.55 -1.12
CA ASP A 137 -12.40 -21.69 0.07
C ASP A 137 -11.26 -22.07 1.03
N ASN A 138 -10.93 -23.36 1.15
CA ASN A 138 -9.84 -23.82 2.01
C ASN A 138 -8.48 -23.43 1.43
N GLN A 139 -8.33 -23.50 0.10
CA GLN A 139 -7.12 -23.07 -0.58
C GLN A 139 -6.94 -21.55 -0.51
N VAL A 140 -8.03 -20.78 -0.71
CA VAL A 140 -8.03 -19.32 -0.55
C VAL A 140 -7.67 -18.91 0.87
N GLU A 141 -8.23 -19.60 1.87
CA GLU A 141 -7.92 -19.39 3.28
C GLU A 141 -6.44 -19.69 3.58
N LEU A 142 -5.92 -20.82 3.10
CA LEU A 142 -4.51 -21.18 3.28
C LEU A 142 -3.56 -20.17 2.60
N SER A 143 -3.89 -19.74 1.38
CA SER A 143 -3.16 -18.70 0.65
C SER A 143 -3.20 -17.35 1.37
N THR A 144 -4.33 -16.99 1.98
CA THR A 144 -4.48 -15.80 2.82
C THR A 144 -3.50 -15.82 4.00
N ILE A 145 -3.49 -16.91 4.77
CA ILE A 145 -2.57 -17.09 5.90
C ILE A 145 -1.11 -17.07 5.44
N ARG A 146 -0.78 -17.76 4.34
CA ARG A 146 0.57 -17.80 3.79
C ARG A 146 1.07 -16.42 3.36
N LEU A 147 0.23 -15.60 2.72
CA LEU A 147 0.60 -14.24 2.34
C LEU A 147 0.87 -13.35 3.56
N LEU A 148 -0.06 -13.32 4.52
CA LEU A 148 0.10 -12.51 5.74
C LEU A 148 1.36 -12.92 6.53
N ALA A 149 1.64 -14.22 6.59
CA ALA A 149 2.80 -14.74 7.31
C ALA A 149 4.13 -14.52 6.59
N LYS A 150 4.16 -14.66 5.26
CA LYS A 150 5.41 -14.72 4.48
C LYS A 150 5.83 -13.38 3.93
N LEU A 151 4.90 -12.45 3.66
CA LEU A 151 5.25 -11.16 3.07
C LEU A 151 6.24 -10.36 3.95
N PRO A 152 6.11 -10.30 5.29
CA PRO A 152 7.12 -9.66 6.14
C PRO A 152 8.49 -10.33 6.06
N THR A 153 8.55 -11.67 6.01
CA THR A 153 9.80 -12.42 5.82
C THR A 153 10.45 -12.09 4.47
N ILE A 154 9.67 -12.04 3.39
CA ILE A 154 10.15 -11.67 2.04
C ILE A 154 10.68 -10.23 2.05
N ALA A 155 9.97 -9.30 2.67
CA ALA A 155 10.39 -7.90 2.77
C ALA A 155 11.70 -7.74 3.55
N ALA A 156 11.85 -8.42 4.69
CA ALA A 156 13.08 -8.40 5.47
C ALA A 156 14.25 -9.01 4.68
N TYR A 157 14.03 -10.10 3.95
CA TYR A 157 15.07 -10.71 3.11
C TYR A 157 15.45 -9.82 1.92
N ALA A 158 14.49 -9.13 1.31
CA ALA A 158 14.78 -8.13 0.26
C ALA A 158 15.67 -7.00 0.81
N TYR A 159 15.40 -6.51 2.03
CA TYR A 159 16.26 -5.55 2.70
C TYR A 159 17.65 -6.11 2.97
N LYS A 160 17.75 -7.26 3.67
CA LYS A 160 19.04 -7.89 4.01
C LYS A 160 19.88 -8.19 2.76
N LYS A 161 19.25 -8.63 1.67
CA LYS A 161 19.92 -8.85 0.39
C LYS A 161 20.49 -7.54 -0.17
N SER A 162 19.72 -6.46 -0.12
CA SER A 162 20.15 -5.14 -0.58
C SER A 162 21.31 -4.56 0.26
N ALA A 163 21.43 -4.99 1.52
CA ALA A 163 22.49 -4.60 2.44
C ALA A 163 23.69 -5.57 2.48
N GLY A 164 23.63 -6.69 1.74
CA GLY A 164 24.68 -7.73 1.79
C GLY A 164 24.79 -8.45 3.13
N GLN A 165 23.69 -8.52 3.90
CA GLN A 165 23.65 -9.07 5.26
C GLN A 165 23.00 -10.47 5.29
N PRO A 166 23.32 -11.31 6.30
CA PRO A 166 22.71 -12.62 6.44
C PRO A 166 21.21 -12.54 6.77
N PHE A 167 20.46 -13.54 6.32
CA PHE A 167 19.04 -13.69 6.65
C PHE A 167 18.85 -14.31 8.03
N LEU A 168 18.02 -13.67 8.86
CA LEU A 168 17.55 -14.26 10.11
C LEU A 168 16.23 -14.99 9.89
N TYR A 169 16.07 -16.15 10.50
CA TYR A 169 14.79 -16.86 10.49
C TYR A 169 13.75 -16.19 11.40
N PRO A 170 12.45 -16.30 11.06
CA PRO A 170 11.34 -15.96 11.95
C PRO A 170 11.46 -16.62 13.32
N ASP A 171 11.11 -15.88 14.39
CA ASP A 171 11.01 -16.38 15.75
C ASP A 171 9.53 -16.39 16.21
N ASN A 172 9.01 -17.57 16.57
CA ASN A 172 7.62 -17.75 16.97
C ASN A 172 7.31 -17.23 18.39
N SER A 173 8.31 -16.87 19.18
CA SER A 173 8.11 -16.21 20.47
C SER A 173 7.73 -14.73 20.32
N LEU A 174 7.93 -14.16 19.13
CA LEU A 174 7.65 -12.77 18.81
C LEU A 174 6.31 -12.60 18.08
N THR A 175 5.72 -11.42 18.24
CA THR A 175 4.61 -10.96 17.39
C THR A 175 5.08 -10.74 15.94
N LEU A 176 4.15 -10.60 15.00
CA LEU A 176 4.49 -10.42 13.58
C LEU A 176 5.40 -9.21 13.35
N VAL A 177 5.10 -8.08 14.01
CA VAL A 177 5.85 -6.82 13.87
C VAL A 177 7.22 -6.89 14.56
N GLU A 178 7.30 -7.44 15.77
CA GLU A 178 8.58 -7.68 16.45
C GLU A 178 9.49 -8.58 15.62
N ASN A 179 8.91 -9.64 15.06
CA ASN A 179 9.64 -10.59 14.22
C ASN A 179 10.13 -9.91 12.92
N PHE A 180 9.30 -9.08 12.29
CA PHE A 180 9.71 -8.31 11.12
C PHE A 180 10.86 -7.33 11.43
N LEU A 181 10.80 -6.60 12.55
CA LEU A 181 11.88 -5.72 12.99
C LEU A 181 13.16 -6.51 13.26
N ARG A 182 13.08 -7.63 13.98
CA ARG A 182 14.22 -8.51 14.25
C ARG A 182 14.83 -9.04 12.95
N MET A 183 14.03 -9.54 12.01
CA MET A 183 14.52 -10.05 10.73
C MET A 183 15.15 -8.95 9.87
N THR A 184 14.67 -7.71 9.98
CA THR A 184 15.19 -6.56 9.24
C THR A 184 16.50 -6.06 9.84
N PHE A 185 16.54 -5.77 11.14
CA PHE A 185 17.65 -5.05 11.76
C PHE A 185 18.59 -5.92 12.60
N GLY A 186 18.15 -7.10 13.04
CA GLY A 186 18.97 -8.00 13.85
C GLY A 186 20.13 -8.62 13.08
N PHE A 187 21.12 -9.11 13.82
CA PHE A 187 22.29 -9.83 13.32
C PHE A 187 22.48 -11.16 14.05
N PRO A 188 23.13 -12.16 13.43
CA PRO A 188 23.51 -13.38 14.14
C PRO A 188 24.57 -13.17 15.24
N ALA A 189 25.23 -12.01 15.25
CA ALA A 189 26.34 -11.70 16.13
C ALA A 189 25.91 -11.35 17.56
N GLU A 190 24.66 -10.91 17.76
CA GLU A 190 24.13 -10.51 19.07
C GLU A 190 22.59 -10.55 19.10
N PRO A 191 21.97 -10.66 20.30
CA PRO A 191 20.53 -10.53 20.44
C PRO A 191 20.03 -9.16 19.95
N TYR A 192 18.93 -9.14 19.21
CA TYR A 192 18.24 -7.91 18.84
C TYR A 192 17.12 -7.62 19.84
N GLU A 193 17.29 -6.58 20.65
CA GLU A 193 16.29 -6.12 21.61
C GLU A 193 15.26 -5.25 20.89
N VAL A 194 14.00 -5.66 20.93
CA VAL A 194 12.92 -4.95 20.25
C VAL A 194 12.34 -3.88 21.19
N ASP A 195 12.36 -2.61 20.77
CA ASP A 195 11.74 -1.52 21.52
C ASP A 195 10.20 -1.54 21.36
N PRO A 196 9.42 -1.71 22.45
CA PRO A 196 7.96 -1.78 22.37
C PRO A 196 7.29 -0.54 21.78
N GLU A 197 7.93 0.63 21.84
CA GLU A 197 7.37 1.85 21.24
C GLU A 197 7.56 1.89 19.73
N ILE A 198 8.69 1.37 19.25
CA ILE A 198 8.94 1.21 17.81
C ILE A 198 7.99 0.17 17.22
N VAL A 199 7.74 -0.94 17.95
CA VAL A 199 6.75 -1.95 17.56
C VAL A 199 5.37 -1.32 17.43
N ARG A 200 4.90 -0.60 18.46
CA ARG A 200 3.57 0.04 18.44
C ARG A 200 3.43 1.04 17.30
N ALA A 201 4.45 1.86 17.06
CA ALA A 201 4.42 2.82 15.97
C ALA A 201 4.38 2.13 14.60
N LEU A 202 5.18 1.08 14.37
CA LEU A 202 5.17 0.35 13.11
C LEU A 202 3.85 -0.42 12.89
N ASP A 203 3.31 -1.04 13.95
CA ASP A 203 2.01 -1.72 13.91
C ASP A 203 0.88 -0.75 13.53
N MET A 204 0.86 0.43 14.17
CA MET A 204 -0.09 1.50 13.83
C MET A 204 0.09 1.97 12.38
N LEU A 205 1.32 2.16 11.90
CA LEU A 205 1.55 2.54 10.50
C LEU A 205 1.02 1.47 9.55
N PHE A 206 1.12 0.18 9.88
CA PHE A 206 0.50 -0.87 9.07
C PHE A 206 -1.04 -0.77 9.07
N ILE A 207 -1.68 -0.49 10.21
CA ILE A 207 -3.14 -0.25 10.30
C ILE A 207 -3.56 0.92 9.39
N LEU A 208 -2.85 2.05 9.43
CA LEU A 208 -3.19 3.25 8.66
C LEU A 208 -3.04 3.06 7.14
N HIS A 209 -2.30 2.02 6.72
CA HIS A 209 -2.12 1.65 5.33
C HIS A 209 -2.89 0.37 4.94
N ALA A 210 -3.63 -0.24 5.88
CA ALA A 210 -4.26 -1.55 5.75
C ALA A 210 -5.16 -1.68 4.53
N ASP A 211 -5.97 -0.66 4.28
CA ASP A 211 -6.77 -0.55 3.06
C ASP A 211 -7.00 0.92 2.69
N HIS A 212 -7.37 1.17 1.43
CA HIS A 212 -7.78 2.50 1.00
C HIS A 212 -8.73 2.44 -0.20
N GLU A 213 -9.75 1.58 -0.13
CA GLU A 213 -10.83 1.44 -1.11
C GLU A 213 -10.32 1.18 -2.55
N GLN A 214 -10.98 1.67 -3.60
CA GLN A 214 -10.70 1.34 -5.01
C GLN A 214 -9.55 2.17 -5.61
N ASN A 215 -8.39 2.18 -4.94
CA ASN A 215 -7.18 2.80 -5.48
C ASN A 215 -6.49 1.91 -6.54
N CYS A 216 -5.52 2.47 -7.27
CA CYS A 216 -4.85 1.82 -8.42
C CYS A 216 -4.38 0.37 -8.14
N SER A 217 -3.73 0.12 -7.01
CA SER A 217 -3.23 -1.22 -6.69
C SER A 217 -4.36 -2.18 -6.31
N THR A 218 -5.35 -1.74 -5.54
CA THR A 218 -6.56 -2.53 -5.24
C THR A 218 -7.33 -2.89 -6.51
N SER A 219 -7.56 -1.92 -7.40
CA SER A 219 -8.20 -2.16 -8.70
C SER A 219 -7.40 -3.10 -9.58
N THR A 220 -6.07 -3.05 -9.51
CA THR A 220 -5.19 -4.00 -10.22
C THR A 220 -5.34 -5.42 -9.67
N VAL A 221 -5.33 -5.59 -8.34
CA VAL A 221 -5.56 -6.90 -7.69
C VAL A 221 -6.89 -7.48 -8.12
N ARG A 222 -7.96 -6.67 -8.12
CA ARG A 222 -9.28 -7.09 -8.62
C ARG A 222 -9.25 -7.44 -10.11
N LEU A 223 -8.65 -6.60 -10.95
CA LEU A 223 -8.62 -6.82 -12.40
C LEU A 223 -7.87 -8.11 -12.76
N VAL A 224 -6.71 -8.36 -12.15
CA VAL A 224 -5.96 -9.62 -12.31
C VAL A 224 -6.76 -10.80 -11.74
N GLY A 225 -7.31 -10.66 -10.54
CA GLY A 225 -8.16 -11.69 -9.94
C GLY A 225 -9.38 -12.05 -10.79
N SER A 226 -9.96 -11.08 -11.52
CA SER A 226 -11.14 -11.29 -12.37
C SER A 226 -10.88 -12.22 -13.56
N SER A 227 -9.60 -12.47 -13.92
CA SER A 227 -9.22 -13.50 -14.87
C SER A 227 -9.08 -14.88 -14.23
N GLN A 228 -9.52 -15.05 -12.98
CA GLN A 228 -9.36 -16.25 -12.15
C GLN A 228 -7.89 -16.56 -11.81
N ALA A 229 -7.04 -15.53 -11.78
CA ALA A 229 -5.67 -15.68 -11.33
C ALA A 229 -5.63 -15.94 -9.81
N ASN A 230 -4.75 -16.85 -9.37
CA ASN A 230 -4.56 -17.14 -7.95
C ASN A 230 -4.18 -15.89 -7.14
N LEU A 231 -4.39 -15.98 -5.82
CA LEU A 231 -4.20 -14.84 -4.91
C LEU A 231 -2.75 -14.32 -4.93
N PHE A 232 -1.73 -15.19 -4.93
CA PHE A 232 -0.32 -14.77 -4.99
C PHE A 232 -0.01 -13.91 -6.23
N THR A 233 -0.48 -14.35 -7.39
CA THR A 233 -0.31 -13.64 -8.68
C THR A 233 -1.01 -12.28 -8.65
N SER A 234 -2.24 -12.25 -8.12
CA SER A 234 -3.03 -11.03 -8.00
C SER A 234 -2.37 -10.01 -7.09
N ILE A 235 -1.86 -10.43 -5.92
CA ILE A 235 -1.11 -9.58 -5.00
C ILE A 235 0.21 -9.08 -5.63
N SER A 236 0.93 -9.93 -6.38
CA SER A 236 2.13 -9.50 -7.11
C SER A 236 1.83 -8.36 -8.09
N GLY A 237 0.70 -8.43 -8.80
CA GLY A 237 0.18 -7.34 -9.63
C GLY A 237 -0.10 -6.06 -8.83
N GLY A 238 -0.73 -6.19 -7.66
CA GLY A 238 -0.95 -5.08 -6.72
C GLY A 238 0.34 -4.40 -6.25
N ILE A 239 1.38 -5.18 -5.93
CA ILE A 239 2.69 -4.66 -5.53
C ILE A 239 3.32 -3.86 -6.68
N ASN A 240 3.25 -4.35 -7.92
CA ASN A 240 3.77 -3.62 -9.07
C ASN A 240 3.01 -2.31 -9.32
N ALA A 241 1.68 -2.33 -9.21
CA ALA A 241 0.88 -1.12 -9.31
C ALA A 241 1.18 -0.11 -8.18
N LEU A 242 1.44 -0.59 -6.97
CA LEU A 242 1.84 0.24 -5.83
C LEU A 242 3.22 0.88 -6.02
N TRP A 243 4.15 0.18 -6.68
CA TRP A 243 5.50 0.73 -6.91
C TRP A 243 5.52 1.95 -7.83
N GLY A 244 4.49 2.15 -8.66
CA GLY A 244 4.39 3.30 -9.54
C GLY A 244 4.55 4.63 -8.77
N PRO A 245 5.31 5.62 -9.29
CA PRO A 245 5.61 6.86 -8.58
C PRO A 245 4.37 7.74 -8.35
N LEU A 246 3.29 7.54 -9.11
CA LEU A 246 2.00 8.21 -8.94
C LEU A 246 1.07 7.49 -7.95
N HIS A 247 1.54 6.43 -7.31
CA HIS A 247 0.79 5.67 -6.30
C HIS A 247 1.58 5.57 -4.99
N GLY A 248 2.24 4.44 -4.70
CA GLY A 248 2.94 4.21 -3.44
C GLY A 248 4.38 4.74 -3.37
N GLY A 249 4.90 5.33 -4.44
CA GLY A 249 6.20 6.00 -4.45
C GLY A 249 6.22 7.38 -3.79
N ALA A 250 5.06 7.91 -3.39
CA ALA A 250 4.93 9.26 -2.82
C ALA A 250 5.72 9.43 -1.52
N ASN A 251 5.69 8.42 -0.62
CA ASN A 251 6.41 8.46 0.66
C ASN A 251 7.95 8.53 0.49
N GLN A 252 8.51 7.80 -0.47
CA GLN A 252 9.93 7.92 -0.83
C GLN A 252 10.23 9.30 -1.41
N ALA A 253 9.37 9.81 -2.29
CA ALA A 253 9.55 11.11 -2.91
C ALA A 253 9.45 12.29 -1.91
N VAL A 254 8.70 12.16 -0.82
CA VAL A 254 8.72 13.12 0.30
C VAL A 254 10.13 13.22 0.88
N LEU A 255 10.76 12.09 1.19
CA LEU A 255 12.10 12.11 1.79
C LEU A 255 13.17 12.58 0.84
N GLU A 256 13.08 12.21 -0.44
CA GLU A 256 13.97 12.75 -1.47
C GLU A 256 13.80 14.27 -1.64
N MET A 257 12.58 14.78 -1.51
CA MET A 257 12.31 16.22 -1.50
C MET A 257 12.92 16.89 -0.27
N LEU A 258 12.68 16.36 0.94
CA LEU A 258 13.23 16.91 2.19
C LEU A 258 14.77 16.88 2.18
N GLU A 259 15.37 15.80 1.68
CA GLU A 259 16.82 15.68 1.55
C GLU A 259 17.40 16.68 0.53
N LYS A 260 16.70 16.94 -0.58
CA LYS A 260 17.08 18.00 -1.53
C LYS A 260 17.04 19.38 -0.89
N ILE A 261 16.01 19.68 -0.08
CA ILE A 261 15.93 20.95 0.65
C ILE A 261 17.10 21.06 1.63
N ARG A 262 17.38 20.00 2.39
CA ARG A 262 18.51 19.96 3.34
C ARG A 262 19.86 20.22 2.69
N GLN A 263 20.09 19.67 1.49
CA GLN A 263 21.35 19.81 0.76
C GLN A 263 21.43 21.09 -0.08
N ALA A 264 20.33 21.82 -0.22
CA ALA A 264 20.26 22.99 -1.08
C ALA A 264 20.87 24.23 -0.40
N ASP A 265 21.32 25.16 -1.23
CA ASP A 265 21.70 26.52 -0.81
C ASP A 265 20.47 27.44 -0.74
N PHE A 266 19.30 26.89 -0.41
CA PHE A 266 18.04 27.61 -0.28
C PHE A 266 17.21 27.06 0.89
N ASP A 267 16.36 27.90 1.46
CA ASP A 267 15.47 27.51 2.55
C ASP A 267 14.10 26.98 2.06
N VAL A 268 13.27 26.55 3.02
CA VAL A 268 11.91 26.07 2.75
C VAL A 268 11.04 27.12 2.04
N HIS A 269 11.20 28.41 2.33
CA HIS A 269 10.38 29.46 1.72
C HIS A 269 10.73 29.64 0.24
N GLU A 270 12.01 29.56 -0.11
CA GLU A 270 12.43 29.55 -1.51
C GLU A 270 11.93 28.29 -2.23
N PHE A 271 12.00 27.11 -1.60
CA PHE A 271 11.42 25.89 -2.17
C PHE A 271 9.92 26.04 -2.47
N ILE A 272 9.16 26.60 -1.53
CA ILE A 272 7.72 26.89 -1.71
C ILE A 272 7.50 27.86 -2.88
N LYS A 273 8.34 28.89 -3.02
CA LYS A 273 8.28 29.81 -4.18
C LYS A 273 8.50 29.07 -5.50
N LYS A 274 9.48 28.15 -5.55
CA LYS A 274 9.75 27.32 -6.74
C LYS A 274 8.57 26.42 -7.12
N VAL A 275 7.92 25.82 -6.12
CA VAL A 275 6.67 25.03 -6.32
C VAL A 275 5.57 25.91 -6.92
N LYS A 276 5.34 27.12 -6.36
CA LYS A 276 4.30 28.05 -6.84
C LYS A 276 4.57 28.52 -8.28
N ASN A 277 5.84 28.74 -8.61
CA ASN A 277 6.29 29.11 -9.96
C ASN A 277 6.20 27.98 -10.98
N ARG A 278 5.89 26.74 -10.55
CA ARG A 278 5.87 25.54 -11.40
C ARG A 278 7.21 25.32 -12.11
N GLU A 279 8.31 25.57 -11.40
CA GLU A 279 9.64 25.27 -11.94
C GLU A 279 9.75 23.77 -12.29
N ASP A 280 10.39 23.48 -13.42
CA ASP A 280 10.47 22.11 -13.93
C ASP A 280 11.10 21.16 -12.90
N GLY A 281 10.41 20.04 -12.65
CA GLY A 281 10.86 19.02 -11.70
C GLY A 281 10.62 19.35 -10.21
N VAL A 282 10.06 20.52 -9.89
CA VAL A 282 9.76 20.91 -8.51
C VAL A 282 8.29 20.64 -8.20
N LYS A 283 8.03 19.71 -7.28
CA LYS A 283 6.69 19.38 -6.77
C LYS A 283 6.72 19.24 -5.26
N LEU A 284 5.65 19.68 -4.61
CA LEU A 284 5.44 19.47 -3.19
C LEU A 284 4.88 18.05 -2.97
N MET A 285 5.75 17.12 -2.60
CA MET A 285 5.41 15.72 -2.36
C MET A 285 4.82 15.54 -0.96
N GLY A 286 3.83 14.63 -0.82
CA GLY A 286 3.15 14.40 0.46
C GLY A 286 2.04 15.41 0.78
N PHE A 287 1.65 16.24 -0.19
CA PHE A 287 0.56 17.21 -0.05
C PHE A 287 -0.53 17.01 -1.09
N GLY A 288 -1.76 17.25 -0.67
CA GLY A 288 -2.97 16.98 -1.45
C GLY A 288 -3.31 15.49 -1.48
N HIS A 289 -4.54 15.20 -1.87
CA HIS A 289 -5.04 13.83 -1.94
C HIS A 289 -6.15 13.73 -2.99
N ARG A 290 -6.24 12.61 -3.73
CA ARG A 290 -7.25 12.44 -4.79
C ARG A 290 -8.67 12.34 -4.23
N VAL A 291 -8.80 11.73 -3.05
CA VAL A 291 -10.07 11.58 -2.32
C VAL A 291 -10.27 12.70 -1.29
N TYR A 292 -9.43 12.81 -0.25
CA TYR A 292 -9.55 13.88 0.76
C TYR A 292 -9.33 15.29 0.20
N LYS A 293 -10.36 16.14 0.31
CA LYS A 293 -10.27 17.54 -0.10
C LYS A 293 -9.89 18.47 1.04
N ASN A 294 -10.29 18.21 2.27
CA ASN A 294 -10.10 19.18 3.36
C ASN A 294 -9.03 18.74 4.38
N TYR A 295 -8.91 17.44 4.63
CA TYR A 295 -7.98 16.89 5.60
C TYR A 295 -7.89 15.35 5.46
N ASP A 296 -6.71 14.77 5.68
CA ASP A 296 -6.54 13.30 5.79
C ASP A 296 -6.62 12.88 7.27
N PRO A 297 -7.65 12.13 7.70
CA PRO A 297 -7.85 11.75 9.11
C PRO A 297 -6.65 11.00 9.71
N ARG A 298 -5.87 10.32 8.87
CA ARG A 298 -4.69 9.56 9.29
C ARG A 298 -3.51 10.47 9.61
N ALA A 299 -3.39 11.61 8.93
CA ALA A 299 -2.24 12.50 9.08
C ALA A 299 -2.09 13.00 10.53
N ARG A 300 -3.20 13.23 11.26
CA ARG A 300 -3.18 13.63 12.68
C ARG A 300 -2.45 12.60 13.53
N ILE A 301 -2.86 11.36 13.36
CA ILE A 301 -2.43 10.21 14.16
C ILE A 301 -0.94 9.97 13.89
N VAL A 302 -0.54 10.01 12.60
CA VAL A 302 0.86 9.86 12.22
C VAL A 302 1.71 10.99 12.77
N LYS A 303 1.24 12.24 12.73
CA LYS A 303 1.97 13.39 13.29
C LYS A 303 2.23 13.24 14.79
N GLU A 304 1.20 12.88 15.56
CA GLU A 304 1.32 12.63 17.00
C GLU A 304 2.34 11.51 17.31
N GLN A 305 2.36 10.44 16.52
CA GLN A 305 3.38 9.39 16.65
C GLN A 305 4.77 9.83 16.18
N ALA A 306 4.86 10.66 15.14
CA ALA A 306 6.13 11.18 14.66
C ALA A 306 6.83 11.97 15.77
N ASP A 307 6.11 12.88 16.42
CA ASP A 307 6.63 13.66 17.55
C ASP A 307 7.14 12.75 18.68
N LYS A 308 6.40 11.68 19.00
CA LYS A 308 6.77 10.73 20.04
C LYS A 308 8.03 9.93 19.70
N ILE A 309 8.10 9.37 18.48
CA ILE A 309 9.20 8.49 18.06
C ILE A 309 10.49 9.29 17.89
N LEU A 310 10.39 10.49 17.31
CA LEU A 310 11.54 11.37 17.09
C LEU A 310 12.09 11.90 18.41
N GLY A 311 11.21 12.35 19.32
CA GLY A 311 11.60 12.78 20.67
C GLY A 311 12.28 11.67 21.48
N LYS A 312 11.95 10.40 21.22
CA LYS A 312 12.58 9.25 21.87
C LYS A 312 13.94 8.90 21.28
N LEU A 313 14.02 8.75 19.95
CA LEU A 313 15.20 8.19 19.28
C LEU A 313 16.36 9.18 19.22
N GLY A 314 16.09 10.48 19.42
CA GLY A 314 17.14 11.50 19.55
C GLY A 314 18.03 11.58 18.31
N GLY A 315 17.43 11.77 17.12
CA GLY A 315 18.18 11.86 15.87
C GLY A 315 17.39 12.37 14.66
N ASP A 316 18.08 13.16 13.83
CA ASP A 316 17.66 13.89 12.61
C ASP A 316 16.67 15.05 12.84
N ASP A 317 16.91 15.82 13.93
CA ASP A 317 16.17 17.07 14.24
C ASP A 317 16.07 17.98 13.02
N GLU A 318 17.15 18.09 12.22
CA GLU A 318 17.18 18.93 11.03
C GLU A 318 16.15 18.51 9.97
N MET A 319 16.02 17.21 9.67
CA MET A 319 15.03 16.76 8.68
C MET A 319 13.60 16.90 9.18
N LEU A 320 13.37 16.64 10.47
CA LEU A 320 12.07 16.86 11.09
C LEU A 320 11.73 18.36 11.12
N ASP A 321 12.68 19.22 11.41
CA ASP A 321 12.51 20.66 11.42
C ASP A 321 12.20 21.16 10.01
N ILE A 322 12.91 20.71 8.98
CA ILE A 322 12.57 20.99 7.58
C ILE A 322 11.14 20.53 7.27
N ALA A 323 10.75 19.32 7.69
CA ALA A 323 9.40 18.81 7.47
C ALA A 323 8.32 19.65 8.18
N ARG A 324 8.57 20.06 9.43
CA ARG A 324 7.67 20.92 10.22
C ARG A 324 7.56 22.33 9.63
N THR A 325 8.69 22.94 9.26
CA THR A 325 8.71 24.25 8.61
C THR A 325 8.02 24.20 7.25
N LEU A 326 8.20 23.12 6.48
CA LEU A 326 7.51 22.93 5.20
C LEU A 326 6.00 22.75 5.36
N GLU A 327 5.57 22.00 6.37
CA GLU A 327 4.16 21.88 6.75
C GLU A 327 3.58 23.26 7.10
N GLU A 328 4.22 23.98 8.03
CA GLU A 328 3.75 25.29 8.48
C GLU A 328 3.67 26.30 7.33
N ALA A 329 4.71 26.35 6.48
CA ALA A 329 4.75 27.22 5.32
C ALA A 329 3.63 26.88 4.31
N ALA A 330 3.33 25.60 4.09
CA ALA A 330 2.24 25.19 3.20
C ALA A 330 0.85 25.46 3.80
N LEU A 331 0.68 25.29 5.11
CA LEU A 331 -0.61 25.51 5.79
C LEU A 331 -0.96 27.00 5.96
N THR A 332 0.01 27.90 5.86
CA THR A 332 -0.16 29.35 6.03
C THR A 332 -0.13 30.14 4.72
N ASP A 333 0.19 29.50 3.60
CA ASP A 333 0.30 30.15 2.28
C ASP A 333 -0.99 30.00 1.45
N ASP A 334 -1.56 31.13 1.04
CA ASP A 334 -2.84 31.23 0.32
C ASP A 334 -2.90 30.32 -0.92
N PHE A 335 -1.77 30.13 -1.64
CA PHE A 335 -1.74 29.30 -2.84
C PHE A 335 -2.14 27.86 -2.54
N PHE A 336 -1.64 27.31 -1.42
CA PHE A 336 -1.87 25.93 -1.02
C PHE A 336 -3.23 25.77 -0.34
N ILE A 337 -3.65 26.76 0.45
CA ILE A 337 -4.98 26.80 1.09
C ILE A 337 -6.08 26.79 0.01
N GLU A 338 -6.01 27.69 -0.98
CA GLU A 338 -7.00 27.77 -2.07
C GLU A 338 -7.08 26.46 -2.88
N ARG A 339 -5.95 25.78 -3.04
CA ARG A 339 -5.83 24.51 -3.78
C ARG A 339 -6.07 23.29 -2.91
N LYS A 340 -6.30 23.49 -1.61
CA LYS A 340 -6.53 22.46 -0.62
C LYS A 340 -5.40 21.41 -0.55
N LEU A 341 -4.17 21.88 -0.65
CA LEU A 341 -2.96 21.05 -0.60
C LEU A 341 -2.52 20.89 0.85
N TYR A 342 -3.14 19.95 1.56
CA TYR A 342 -2.82 19.62 2.95
C TYR A 342 -1.86 18.40 3.03
N PRO A 343 -1.05 18.28 4.09
CA PRO A 343 -0.24 17.08 4.32
C PRO A 343 -1.12 15.83 4.36
N ASN A 344 -0.70 14.78 3.67
CA ASN A 344 -1.35 13.47 3.71
C ASN A 344 -0.56 12.50 4.60
N VAL A 345 -1.07 11.29 4.78
CA VAL A 345 -0.43 10.25 5.61
C VAL A 345 1.03 9.97 5.22
N ASP A 346 1.39 10.10 3.94
CA ASP A 346 2.74 9.75 3.45
C ASP A 346 3.80 10.74 3.94
N PHE A 347 3.42 12.00 4.20
CA PHE A 347 4.34 13.06 4.60
C PHE A 347 5.12 12.71 5.89
N TYR A 348 4.39 12.35 6.95
CA TYR A 348 5.00 11.98 8.23
C TYR A 348 5.44 10.52 8.30
N THR A 349 4.80 9.63 7.53
CA THR A 349 5.14 8.20 7.56
C THR A 349 6.59 7.96 7.14
N GLY A 350 7.07 8.66 6.10
CA GLY A 350 8.45 8.54 5.67
C GLY A 350 9.46 9.02 6.73
N VAL A 351 9.14 10.09 7.47
CA VAL A 351 10.01 10.62 8.53
C VAL A 351 10.13 9.60 9.67
N ILE A 352 9.00 8.98 10.07
CA ILE A 352 9.01 7.92 11.09
C ILE A 352 9.83 6.71 10.63
N TYR A 353 9.65 6.24 9.40
CA TYR A 353 10.40 5.10 8.89
C TYR A 353 11.92 5.37 8.84
N ARG A 354 12.33 6.57 8.45
CA ARG A 354 13.73 6.98 8.50
C ARG A 354 14.26 6.99 9.93
N ALA A 355 13.51 7.55 10.88
CA ALA A 355 13.88 7.56 12.29
C ALA A 355 14.04 6.14 12.85
N MET A 356 13.17 5.21 12.45
CA MET A 356 13.29 3.78 12.78
C MET A 356 14.49 3.07 12.11
N GLY A 357 15.23 3.73 11.22
CA GLY A 357 16.40 3.18 10.54
C GLY A 357 16.11 2.49 9.20
N PHE A 358 14.87 2.54 8.68
CA PHE A 358 14.59 2.00 7.35
C PHE A 358 15.19 2.90 6.26
N PRO A 359 15.87 2.33 5.24
CA PRO A 359 16.30 3.12 4.10
C PRO A 359 15.10 3.52 3.24
N THR A 360 15.17 4.66 2.54
CA THR A 360 14.05 5.20 1.74
C THR A 360 13.49 4.21 0.72
N ARG A 361 14.34 3.35 0.14
CA ARG A 361 13.94 2.30 -0.84
C ARG A 361 13.03 1.21 -0.25
N MET A 362 12.89 1.13 1.08
CA MET A 362 11.99 0.21 1.77
C MET A 362 10.61 0.81 2.04
N PHE A 363 10.39 2.12 1.83
CA PHE A 363 9.16 2.77 2.27
C PHE A 363 7.92 2.23 1.55
N THR A 364 7.98 2.07 0.23
CA THR A 364 6.89 1.46 -0.53
C THR A 364 6.74 -0.04 -0.21
N VAL A 365 7.81 -0.72 0.24
CA VAL A 365 7.70 -2.12 0.73
C VAL A 365 6.91 -2.16 2.03
N LEU A 366 7.19 -1.25 2.98
CA LEU A 366 6.44 -1.14 4.24
C LEU A 366 4.98 -0.79 3.97
N PHE A 367 4.72 0.07 2.98
CA PHE A 367 3.37 0.33 2.50
C PHE A 367 2.73 -0.96 1.96
N ALA A 368 3.40 -1.74 1.12
CA ALA A 368 2.88 -3.01 0.63
C ALA A 368 2.57 -4.01 1.75
N LEU A 369 3.37 -4.04 2.83
CA LEU A 369 3.08 -4.86 4.02
C LEU A 369 1.78 -4.43 4.69
N GLY A 370 1.64 -3.13 4.94
CA GLY A 370 0.41 -2.56 5.49
C GLY A 370 -0.78 -2.89 4.61
N ARG A 371 -0.68 -2.66 3.29
CA ARG A 371 -1.79 -2.77 2.34
C ARG A 371 -2.30 -4.20 2.05
N LEU A 372 -1.51 -5.21 2.38
CA LEU A 372 -1.81 -6.60 2.07
C LEU A 372 -3.22 -7.07 2.50
N PRO A 373 -3.69 -6.89 3.75
CA PRO A 373 -5.04 -7.29 4.16
C PRO A 373 -6.14 -6.67 3.31
N GLY A 374 -6.05 -5.39 2.94
CA GLY A 374 -7.01 -4.73 2.06
C GLY A 374 -7.06 -5.37 0.67
N TRP A 375 -5.90 -5.66 0.07
CA TRP A 375 -5.85 -6.38 -1.21
C TRP A 375 -6.48 -7.78 -1.14
N ILE A 376 -6.20 -8.54 -0.07
CA ILE A 376 -6.79 -9.87 0.12
C ILE A 376 -8.31 -9.75 0.28
N ALA A 377 -8.79 -8.84 1.14
CA ALA A 377 -10.22 -8.61 1.36
C ALA A 377 -10.92 -8.26 0.04
N HIS A 378 -10.36 -7.33 -0.73
CA HIS A 378 -10.95 -6.92 -2.00
C HIS A 378 -10.94 -8.02 -3.06
N TRP A 379 -9.90 -8.87 -3.10
CA TRP A 379 -9.85 -10.03 -3.98
C TRP A 379 -10.90 -11.08 -3.60
N ARG A 380 -11.07 -11.37 -2.31
CA ARG A 380 -12.07 -12.33 -1.80
C ARG A 380 -13.49 -11.85 -2.07
N GLU A 381 -13.81 -10.60 -1.71
CA GLU A 381 -15.13 -10.00 -1.96
C GLU A 381 -15.52 -10.09 -3.44
N MET A 382 -14.58 -9.86 -4.36
CA MET A 382 -14.85 -9.97 -5.80
C MET A 382 -15.19 -11.41 -6.25
N HIS A 383 -14.57 -12.42 -5.64
CA HIS A 383 -14.85 -13.83 -5.95
C HIS A 383 -16.17 -14.29 -5.31
N ASP A 384 -16.43 -13.88 -4.06
CA ASP A 384 -17.63 -14.23 -3.30
C ASP A 384 -18.92 -13.64 -3.89
N GLU A 385 -18.83 -12.47 -4.54
CA GLU A 385 -19.96 -11.83 -5.22
C GLU A 385 -20.55 -12.65 -6.38
N GLY A 386 -19.87 -13.74 -6.81
CA GLY A 386 -20.37 -14.69 -7.81
C GLY A 386 -20.61 -14.10 -9.20
N SER A 387 -20.23 -12.82 -9.42
CA SER A 387 -20.52 -12.13 -10.67
C SER A 387 -19.70 -12.66 -11.85
N GLY A 388 -18.59 -13.37 -11.57
CA GLY A 388 -17.80 -14.17 -12.52
C GLY A 388 -17.30 -13.45 -13.77
N LYS A 389 -17.47 -12.13 -13.84
CA LYS A 389 -17.20 -11.33 -15.04
C LYS A 389 -15.77 -10.85 -14.99
N ILE A 390 -15.00 -11.30 -15.96
CA ILE A 390 -13.67 -10.78 -16.25
C ILE A 390 -13.74 -9.26 -16.52
N GLY A 391 -12.87 -8.51 -15.87
CA GLY A 391 -12.68 -7.09 -16.16
C GLY A 391 -12.09 -6.91 -17.55
N ARG A 392 -12.89 -6.39 -18.48
CA ARG A 392 -12.52 -6.22 -19.88
C ARG A 392 -13.08 -4.89 -20.42
N PRO A 393 -12.43 -3.75 -20.11
CA PRO A 393 -12.90 -2.44 -20.54
C PRO A 393 -12.85 -2.30 -22.07
N ARG A 394 -13.57 -1.29 -22.58
CA ARG A 394 -13.57 -0.91 -23.99
C ARG A 394 -12.62 0.27 -24.22
N GLN A 395 -12.34 0.54 -25.48
CA GLN A 395 -11.64 1.75 -25.93
C GLN A 395 -12.47 2.49 -26.97
N VAL A 396 -12.25 3.79 -27.10
CA VAL A 396 -12.67 4.57 -28.28
C VAL A 396 -11.51 4.54 -29.27
N TYR A 397 -11.68 3.85 -30.39
CA TYR A 397 -10.61 3.70 -31.38
C TYR A 397 -10.44 4.98 -32.20
N THR A 398 -9.24 5.55 -32.17
CA THR A 398 -8.87 6.80 -32.89
C THR A 398 -7.70 6.58 -33.86
N GLY A 399 -7.34 5.32 -34.13
CA GLY A 399 -6.29 4.97 -35.07
C GLY A 399 -6.74 5.00 -36.54
N TYR A 400 -5.85 4.57 -37.43
CA TYR A 400 -6.16 4.40 -38.84
C TYR A 400 -7.30 3.41 -39.06
N THR A 401 -8.19 3.69 -40.00
CA THR A 401 -9.14 2.70 -40.49
C THR A 401 -8.41 1.63 -41.33
N GLU A 402 -9.18 0.77 -41.99
CA GLU A 402 -8.64 -0.20 -42.95
C GLU A 402 -7.67 0.47 -43.94
N ARG A 403 -6.50 -0.16 -44.12
CA ARG A 403 -5.45 0.24 -45.05
C ARG A 403 -4.70 -0.99 -45.53
N ASP A 404 -4.33 -1.01 -46.81
CA ASP A 404 -3.63 -2.14 -47.41
C ASP A 404 -2.21 -2.28 -46.83
N TYR A 405 -1.81 -3.53 -46.59
CA TYR A 405 -0.44 -3.82 -46.20
C TYR A 405 0.50 -3.62 -47.39
N VAL A 406 1.54 -2.84 -47.18
CA VAL A 406 2.60 -2.64 -48.16
C VAL A 406 3.90 -3.23 -47.62
N GLY A 407 4.48 -4.15 -48.41
CA GLY A 407 5.76 -4.80 -48.07
C GLY A 407 6.90 -3.79 -47.96
N PRO A 408 7.97 -4.06 -47.18
CA PRO A 408 9.07 -3.12 -46.99
C PRO A 408 9.65 -2.52 -48.28
N ASP A 409 9.67 -3.30 -49.37
CA ASP A 409 10.19 -2.88 -50.68
C ASP A 409 9.23 -1.96 -51.47
N SER A 410 8.03 -1.70 -50.96
CA SER A 410 6.99 -0.93 -51.64
C SER A 410 6.41 0.19 -50.78
N ARG A 411 6.91 0.41 -49.56
CA ARG A 411 6.43 1.42 -48.59
C ARG A 411 6.84 2.84 -48.92
#